data_AF-C5LMS8-F1
#
_entry.id   AF-C5LMS8-F1
#
_cell.length_a   1.000
_cell.length_b   1.000
_cell.length_c   1.000
_cell.angle_alpha   90.00
_cell.angle_beta   90.00
_cell.angle_gamma   90.00
#
_symmetry.space_group_name_H-M   'P 1'
#
loop_
_entity.id
_entity.type
_entity.pdbx_description
1 polymer ?
#
loop_
_entity_poly.entity_id
_entity_poly.type
_entity_poly.pdbx_seq_one_letter_code
_entity_poly.pdbx_strand_id
1 'polypeptide(L)'
;MVQLPTDPDDYDRRTELLQIANFVDLSTRAVFLEMGVWNNNLGLFGVVLVTIEFSPSGLVSSEVHVTTLQPRIFLTPEGLGSIGEWMTTFGETSRVRIENHDHGRRKAASELAKARWKYFK
;
A
#
# COMPACT_ATOMS: atom_id res chain seq x y z
N MET A 1 -7.14 -5.00 -13.96
CA MET A 1 -7.44 -3.84 -13.08
C MET A 1 -8.30 -2.87 -13.87
N VAL A 2 -9.50 -2.56 -13.37
CA VAL A 2 -10.43 -1.62 -14.03
C VAL A 2 -10.47 -0.36 -13.17
N GLN A 3 -10.17 0.80 -13.76
CA GLN A 3 -10.40 2.08 -13.11
C GLN A 3 -11.87 2.47 -13.26
N LEU A 4 -12.48 2.86 -12.13
CA LEU A 4 -13.80 3.45 -12.09
C LEU A 4 -13.70 4.94 -12.45
N PRO A 5 -14.72 5.51 -13.10
CA PRO A 5 -14.76 6.94 -13.38
C PRO A 5 -14.79 7.76 -12.09
N THR A 6 -14.38 9.02 -12.16
CA THR A 6 -14.53 9.95 -11.01
C THR A 6 -15.87 10.65 -11.01
N ASP A 7 -16.55 10.68 -12.17
CA ASP A 7 -17.87 11.26 -12.33
C ASP A 7 -18.95 10.24 -11.91
N PRO A 8 -19.83 10.58 -10.96
CA PRO A 8 -20.93 9.72 -10.55
C PRO A 8 -21.86 9.29 -11.69
N ASP A 9 -22.10 10.17 -12.67
CA ASP A 9 -23.05 9.90 -13.75
C ASP A 9 -22.55 8.81 -14.70
N ASP A 10 -21.23 8.55 -14.71
CA ASP A 10 -20.60 7.51 -15.54
C ASP A 10 -20.55 6.13 -14.86
N TYR A 11 -20.88 6.03 -13.56
CA TYR A 11 -20.82 4.74 -12.83
C TYR A 11 -21.76 3.69 -13.40
N ASP A 12 -22.99 4.08 -13.69
CA ASP A 12 -24.01 3.16 -14.20
C ASP A 12 -23.60 2.61 -15.57
N ARG A 13 -23.15 3.50 -16.45
CA ARG A 13 -22.64 3.11 -17.78
C ARG A 13 -21.43 2.20 -17.68
N ARG A 14 -20.50 2.47 -16.76
CA ARG A 14 -19.32 1.63 -16.57
C ARG A 14 -19.70 0.25 -16.03
N THR A 15 -20.65 0.19 -15.11
CA THR A 15 -21.14 -1.06 -14.51
C THR A 15 -21.84 -1.92 -15.56
N GLU A 16 -22.66 -1.32 -16.42
CA GLU A 16 -23.32 -2.01 -17.53
C GLU A 16 -22.29 -2.63 -18.49
N LEU A 17 -21.25 -1.88 -18.85
CA LEU A 17 -20.18 -2.41 -19.71
C LEU A 17 -19.43 -3.59 -19.07
N LEU A 18 -19.23 -3.56 -17.75
CA LEU A 18 -18.60 -4.67 -17.02
C LEU A 18 -19.50 -5.90 -16.95
N GLN A 19 -20.81 -5.72 -16.84
CA GLN A 19 -21.78 -6.81 -16.92
C GLN A 19 -21.79 -7.44 -18.30
N ILE A 20 -21.86 -6.62 -19.36
CA ILE A 20 -21.81 -7.10 -20.76
C ILE A 20 -20.51 -7.87 -21.03
N ALA A 21 -19.40 -7.42 -20.47
CA ALA A 21 -18.10 -8.07 -20.61
C ALA A 21 -17.93 -9.35 -19.77
N ASN A 22 -18.95 -9.78 -19.00
CA ASN A 22 -18.86 -10.88 -18.03
C ASN A 22 -17.64 -10.72 -17.11
N PHE A 23 -17.41 -9.51 -16.59
CA PHE A 23 -16.24 -9.20 -15.78
C PHE A 23 -16.11 -10.10 -14.54
N VAL A 24 -17.25 -10.56 -14.00
CA VAL A 24 -17.33 -11.59 -12.97
C VAL A 24 -18.06 -12.78 -13.57
N ASP A 25 -17.45 -13.96 -13.51
CA ASP A 25 -17.95 -15.21 -14.06
C ASP A 25 -17.82 -16.37 -13.05
N LEU A 26 -18.18 -17.59 -13.47
CA LEU A 26 -18.08 -18.80 -12.64
C LEU A 26 -16.64 -19.19 -12.26
N SER A 27 -15.65 -18.67 -12.99
CA SER A 27 -14.23 -18.92 -12.72
C SER A 27 -13.65 -17.93 -11.72
N THR A 28 -14.35 -16.82 -11.49
CA THR A 28 -13.91 -15.75 -10.59
C THR A 28 -13.86 -16.25 -9.16
N ARG A 29 -12.71 -16.02 -8.50
CA ARG A 29 -12.47 -16.43 -7.11
C ARG A 29 -12.50 -15.27 -6.14
N ALA A 30 -12.06 -14.10 -6.57
CA ALA A 30 -12.11 -12.91 -5.75
C ALA A 30 -12.20 -11.65 -6.63
N VAL A 31 -12.89 -10.65 -6.12
CA VAL A 31 -12.92 -9.29 -6.66
C VAL A 31 -12.39 -8.37 -5.57
N PHE A 32 -11.43 -7.52 -5.95
CA PHE A 32 -10.82 -6.54 -5.06
C PHE A 32 -11.20 -5.14 -5.53
N LEU A 33 -11.78 -4.35 -4.64
CA LEU A 33 -12.07 -2.94 -4.84
C LEU A 33 -11.18 -2.15 -3.90
N GLU A 34 -10.24 -1.40 -4.48
CA GLU A 34 -9.30 -0.56 -3.73
C GLU A 34 -9.61 0.90 -3.99
N MET A 35 -9.72 1.69 -2.91
CA MET A 35 -9.91 3.13 -2.99
C MET A 35 -9.07 3.86 -1.94
N GLY A 36 -8.47 4.97 -2.37
CA GLY A 36 -7.76 5.90 -1.50
C GLY A 36 -8.63 7.11 -1.18
N VAL A 37 -8.69 7.50 0.10
CA VAL A 37 -9.43 8.68 0.55
C VAL A 37 -8.51 9.55 1.38
N TRP A 38 -8.44 10.84 1.06
CA TRP A 38 -7.68 11.83 1.83
C TRP A 38 -8.61 12.63 2.74
N ASN A 39 -8.25 12.73 4.02
CA ASN A 39 -8.93 13.60 4.97
C ASN A 39 -8.05 14.81 5.30
N ASN A 40 -8.38 15.96 4.72
CA ASN A 40 -7.68 17.23 4.95
C ASN A 40 -7.70 17.69 6.41
N ASN A 41 -8.78 17.42 7.15
CA ASN A 41 -8.94 17.92 8.53
C ASN A 41 -7.98 17.22 9.50
N LEU A 42 -7.69 15.94 9.25
CA LEU A 42 -6.79 15.14 10.08
C LEU A 42 -5.39 14.97 9.47
N GLY A 43 -5.21 15.35 8.20
CA GLY A 43 -3.97 15.10 7.46
C GLY A 43 -3.67 13.61 7.31
N LEU A 44 -4.70 12.78 7.17
CA LEU A 44 -4.59 11.31 7.08
C LEU A 44 -5.04 10.81 5.72
N PHE A 45 -4.32 9.83 5.19
CA PHE A 45 -4.69 9.09 4.01
C PHE A 45 -5.23 7.71 4.41
N GLY A 46 -6.45 7.38 4.03
CA GLY A 46 -7.03 6.05 4.21
C GLY A 46 -6.95 5.26 2.90
N VAL A 47 -6.52 4.01 3.00
CA VAL A 47 -6.68 3.02 1.93
C VAL A 47 -7.76 2.05 2.38
N VAL A 48 -8.82 1.93 1.60
CA VAL A 48 -9.92 1.00 1.81
C VAL A 48 -9.81 -0.09 0.76
N LEU A 49 -9.69 -1.34 1.21
CA LEU A 49 -9.73 -2.52 0.39
C LEU A 49 -10.99 -3.32 0.74
N VAL A 50 -11.88 -3.47 -0.22
CA VAL A 50 -13.02 -4.38 -0.12
C VAL A 50 -12.68 -5.62 -0.93
N THR A 51 -12.68 -6.77 -0.28
CA THR A 51 -12.46 -8.08 -0.88
C THR A 51 -13.77 -8.84 -0.91
N ILE A 52 -14.15 -9.35 -2.07
CA ILE A 52 -15.31 -10.23 -2.25
C ILE A 52 -14.80 -11.55 -2.80
N GLU A 53 -14.88 -12.61 -2.01
CA GLU A 53 -14.43 -13.95 -2.36
C GLU A 53 -15.59 -14.85 -2.74
N PHE A 54 -15.39 -15.64 -3.80
CA PHE A 54 -16.34 -16.60 -4.34
C PHE A 54 -15.78 -18.01 -4.15
N SER A 55 -16.37 -18.75 -3.21
CA SER A 55 -16.05 -20.15 -2.96
C SER A 55 -16.44 -21.01 -4.18
N PRO A 56 -15.70 -22.10 -4.48
CA PRO A 56 -16.14 -23.11 -5.44
C PRO A 56 -17.53 -23.69 -5.15
N SER A 57 -18.00 -23.63 -3.90
CA SER A 57 -19.35 -24.04 -3.50
C SER A 57 -20.46 -23.02 -3.82
N GLY A 58 -20.10 -21.86 -4.38
CA GLY A 58 -21.04 -20.76 -4.66
C GLY A 58 -21.31 -19.84 -3.46
N LEU A 59 -20.67 -20.08 -2.31
CA LEU A 59 -20.72 -19.15 -1.17
C LEU A 59 -19.92 -17.89 -1.48
N VAL A 60 -20.44 -16.74 -1.05
CA VAL A 60 -19.78 -15.44 -1.17
C VAL A 60 -19.38 -14.96 0.22
N SER A 61 -18.12 -14.56 0.38
CA SER A 61 -17.60 -13.93 1.60
C SER A 61 -17.10 -12.53 1.26
N SER A 62 -17.34 -11.55 2.13
CA SER A 62 -16.86 -10.19 1.93
C SER A 62 -16.10 -9.71 3.16
N GLU A 63 -14.94 -9.10 2.94
CA GLU A 63 -14.12 -8.49 3.97
C GLU A 63 -13.78 -7.05 3.59
N VAL A 64 -13.80 -6.16 4.58
CA VAL A 64 -13.39 -4.76 4.41
C VAL A 64 -12.17 -4.52 5.30
N HIS A 65 -11.07 -4.15 4.67
CA HIS A 65 -9.83 -3.77 5.34
C HIS A 65 -9.57 -2.29 5.15
N VAL A 66 -9.36 -1.56 6.24
CA VAL A 66 -9.07 -0.13 6.21
C VAL A 66 -7.73 0.12 6.85
N THR A 67 -6.77 0.61 6.06
CA THR A 67 -5.46 1.01 6.54
C THR A 67 -5.38 2.53 6.53
N THR A 68 -5.11 3.11 7.70
CA THR A 68 -4.84 4.54 7.80
C THR A 68 -3.33 4.77 7.75
N LEU A 69 -2.91 5.63 6.84
CA LEU A 69 -1.55 6.08 6.66
C LEU A 69 -1.52 7.55 7.05
N GLN A 70 -0.75 7.86 8.08
CA GLN A 70 -0.31 9.23 8.28
C GLN A 70 0.87 9.45 7.33
N PRO A 71 0.76 10.31 6.31
CA PRO A 71 1.93 10.66 5.53
C PRO A 71 2.95 11.23 6.49
N ARG A 72 4.15 10.63 6.49
CA ARG A 72 5.28 11.24 7.17
C ARG A 72 5.46 12.60 6.53
N ILE A 73 5.50 13.63 7.36
CA ILE A 73 5.65 15.01 6.92
C ILE A 73 7.06 15.11 6.34
N PHE A 74 7.19 14.80 5.05
CA PHE A 74 8.31 15.26 4.26
C PHE A 74 8.09 16.74 4.07
N LEU A 75 9.15 17.51 4.28
CA LEU A 75 9.23 18.94 4.02
C LEU A 75 8.31 19.30 2.87
N THR A 76 7.38 20.23 3.09
CA THR A 76 6.64 20.88 2.00
C THR A 76 7.64 21.14 0.86
N PRO A 77 7.32 20.79 -0.40
CA PRO A 77 8.17 21.15 -1.52
C PRO A 77 8.48 22.64 -1.38
N GLU A 78 9.76 23.02 -1.40
CA GLU A 78 10.33 24.36 -1.10
C GLU A 78 10.97 24.55 0.29
N GLY A 79 10.92 23.56 1.21
CA GLY A 79 11.67 23.66 2.47
C GLY A 79 11.09 24.67 3.47
N LEU A 80 9.86 25.13 3.25
CA LEU A 80 9.08 26.01 4.14
C LEU A 80 8.47 25.28 5.35
N GLY A 81 8.96 24.08 5.66
CA GLY A 81 8.42 23.26 6.73
C GLY A 81 8.62 23.89 8.12
N SER A 82 7.71 23.58 9.04
CA SER A 82 7.81 24.07 10.42
C SER A 82 9.02 23.46 11.14
N ILE A 83 9.50 24.11 12.23
CA ILE A 83 10.66 23.60 12.98
C ILE A 83 10.44 22.18 13.53
N GLY A 84 9.19 21.82 13.84
CA GLY A 84 8.82 20.47 14.25
C GLY A 84 9.07 19.43 13.15
N GLU A 85 8.73 19.77 11.90
CA GLU A 85 8.92 18.90 10.73
C GLU A 85 10.41 18.71 10.40
N TRP A 86 11.20 19.77 10.55
CA TRP A 86 12.66 19.70 10.43
C TRP A 86 13.27 18.76 11.48
N MET A 87 12.80 18.83 12.73
CA MET A 87 13.27 17.94 13.80
C MET A 87 12.88 16.48 13.55
N THR A 88 11.67 16.23 13.04
CA THR A 88 11.25 14.88 12.63
C THR A 88 12.12 14.34 11.49
N THR A 89 12.36 15.16 10.45
CA THR A 89 13.20 14.80 9.30
C THR A 89 14.64 14.50 9.72
N PHE A 90 15.21 15.33 10.60
CA PHE A 90 16.55 15.12 11.16
C PHE A 90 16.64 13.84 12.00
N GLY A 91 15.62 13.59 12.84
CA GLY A 91 15.52 12.39 13.65
C GLY A 91 15.48 11.12 12.79
N GLU A 92 14.69 11.11 11.72
CA GLU A 92 14.63 9.98 10.79
C GLU A 92 15.95 9.75 10.06
N THR A 93 16.58 10.82 9.58
CA THR A 93 17.88 10.74 8.89
C THR A 93 18.95 10.18 9.82
N SER A 94 18.95 10.61 11.08
CA SER A 94 19.87 10.12 12.12
C SER A 94 19.60 8.65 12.43
N ARG A 95 18.34 8.24 12.54
CA ARG A 95 17.97 6.83 12.76
C ARG A 95 18.45 5.93 11.63
N VAL A 96 18.22 6.32 10.37
CA VAL A 96 18.70 5.57 9.19
C VAL A 96 20.22 5.48 9.19
N ARG A 97 20.91 6.56 9.59
CA ARG A 97 22.38 6.56 9.71
C ARG A 97 22.87 5.61 10.80
N ILE A 98 22.21 5.57 11.95
CA ILE A 98 22.54 4.65 13.05
C ILE A 98 22.25 3.21 12.63
N GLU A 99 21.11 2.94 12.00
CA GLU A 99 20.73 1.61 11.52
C GLU A 99 21.68 1.08 10.43
N ASN A 100 22.19 1.98 9.57
CA ASN A 100 23.22 1.65 8.58
C ASN A 100 24.62 1.53 9.18
N HIS A 101 24.89 2.26 10.27
CA HIS A 101 26.16 2.20 11.01
C HIS A 101 26.22 0.98 11.95
N ASP A 102 25.07 0.48 12.40
CA ASP A 102 24.96 -0.71 13.22
C ASP A 102 25.51 -1.92 12.46
N HIS A 103 26.70 -2.33 12.91
CA HIS A 103 27.50 -3.38 12.31
C HIS A 103 26.80 -4.73 12.24
N GLY A 104 25.65 -4.91 12.91
CA GLY A 104 24.87 -6.15 12.92
C GLY A 104 24.42 -6.59 11.53
N ARG A 105 23.86 -5.69 10.71
CA ARG A 105 23.41 -6.05 9.35
C ARG A 105 24.56 -6.32 8.39
N ARG A 106 25.65 -5.54 8.49
CA ARG A 106 26.86 -5.73 7.66
C ARG A 106 27.59 -7.03 8.03
N LYS A 107 27.69 -7.34 9.33
CA LYS A 107 28.24 -8.61 9.82
C LYS A 107 27.35 -9.78 9.40
N ALA A 108 26.04 -9.70 9.59
CA ALA A 108 25.10 -10.75 9.16
C ALA A 108 25.16 -11.01 7.65
N ALA A 109 25.19 -9.94 6.82
CA ALA A 109 25.37 -10.07 5.38
C ALA A 109 26.74 -10.70 5.01
N SER A 110 27.81 -10.33 5.72
CA SER A 110 29.13 -10.91 5.49
C SER A 110 29.23 -12.37 5.91
N GLU A 111 28.58 -12.77 7.01
CA GLU A 111 28.54 -14.16 7.47
C GLU A 111 27.65 -15.03 6.56
N LEU A 112 26.52 -14.49 6.07
CA LEU A 112 25.71 -15.14 5.04
C LEU A 112 26.48 -15.32 3.73
N ALA A 113 27.27 -14.33 3.31
CA ALA A 113 28.10 -14.43 2.12
C ALA A 113 29.18 -15.52 2.25
N LYS A 114 29.85 -15.59 3.41
CA LYS A 114 30.83 -16.66 3.73
C LYS A 114 30.16 -18.03 3.76
N ALA A 115 28.98 -18.14 4.39
CA ALA A 115 28.23 -19.39 4.45
C ALA A 115 27.80 -19.87 3.06
N ARG A 116 27.34 -18.96 2.19
CA ARG A 116 26.94 -19.28 0.81
C ARG A 116 28.10 -19.84 -0.02
N TRP A 117 29.31 -19.31 0.12
CA TRP A 117 30.50 -19.81 -0.60
C TRP A 117 30.88 -21.24 -0.21
N LYS A 118 30.53 -21.68 1.01
CA LYS A 118 30.79 -23.04 1.50
C LYS A 118 29.94 -24.11 0.80
N TYR A 119 28.83 -23.74 0.18
CA TYR A 119 27.96 -24.67 -0.58
C TYR A 119 28.37 -24.82 -2.05
N PHE A 120 29.33 -24.03 -2.55
CA PHE A 120 29.84 -24.08 -3.92
C PHE A 120 31.22 -24.76 -4.03
N LYS A 121 31.72 -25.33 -2.93
CA LYS A 121 32.89 -26.24 -2.89
C LYS A 121 32.42 -27.63 -2.47
#